data_AF-A0A6P5TC30-F1
#
_entry.id   AF-A0A6P5TC30-F1
#
_cell.length_a   1.000
_cell.length_b   1.000
_cell.length_c   1.000
_cell.angle_alpha   90.00
_cell.angle_beta   90.00
_cell.angle_gamma   90.00
#
_symmetry.space_group_name_H-M   'P 1'
#
loop_
_entity.id
_entity.type
_entity.pdbx_description
1 polymer ?
#
loop_
_entity_poly.entity_id
_entity_poly.type
_entity_poly.pdbx_seq_one_letter_code
_entity_poly.pdbx_strand_id
1 'polypeptide(L)'
;MGEVDPIFIQDPEHRPKLSVTETEGIPLIDLSPLNSSDNISDPKAIEGVAREIGNACKEWGFFQVINHGVLLDKKKKITRDEKSLFGYYDTEHTKNVRDWKEVFDFAVEEPMLMPASLDPEDKEETKWTNQWPEYPPELR
;
A
#
# COMPACT_ATOMS: atom_id res chain seq x y z
N MET A 1 -9.68 17.11 -26.80
CA MET A 1 -9.57 15.83 -26.07
C MET A 1 -9.11 14.82 -27.10
N GLY A 2 -7.92 14.24 -26.95
CA GLY A 2 -7.41 13.24 -27.90
C GLY A 2 -8.23 11.95 -27.81
N GLU A 3 -8.39 11.24 -28.93
CA GLU A 3 -8.98 9.91 -28.93
C GLU A 3 -8.02 8.93 -28.25
N VAL A 4 -8.58 8.01 -27.46
CA VAL A 4 -7.80 6.93 -26.82
C VAL A 4 -7.50 5.87 -27.87
N ASP A 5 -6.23 5.49 -28.02
CA ASP A 5 -5.83 4.43 -28.96
C ASP A 5 -6.60 3.12 -28.63
N PRO A 6 -7.23 2.48 -29.63
CA PRO A 6 -7.96 1.23 -29.45
C PRO A 6 -7.20 0.13 -28.70
N ILE A 7 -5.86 0.10 -28.75
CA ILE A 7 -5.06 -0.90 -28.01
C ILE A 7 -5.22 -0.80 -26.49
N PHE A 8 -5.61 0.37 -25.97
CA PHE A 8 -5.85 0.58 -24.54
C PHE A 8 -7.32 0.36 -24.14
N ILE A 9 -8.21 0.10 -25.11
CA ILE A 9 -9.63 -0.13 -24.85
C ILE A 9 -9.84 -1.62 -24.58
N GLN A 10 -10.12 -1.96 -23.32
CA GLN A 10 -10.49 -3.32 -22.92
C GLN A 10 -11.74 -3.81 -23.67
N ASP A 11 -11.75 -5.10 -24.05
CA ASP A 11 -12.94 -5.75 -24.61
C ASP A 11 -14.12 -5.65 -23.64
N PRO A 12 -15.37 -5.56 -24.13
CA PRO A 12 -16.56 -5.36 -23.30
C PRO A 12 -16.66 -6.31 -22.09
N GLU A 13 -16.18 -7.54 -22.23
CA GLU A 13 -16.22 -8.59 -21.20
C GLU A 13 -15.24 -8.36 -20.04
N HIS A 14 -14.14 -7.64 -20.29
CA HIS A 14 -13.11 -7.31 -19.29
C HIS A 14 -13.32 -5.92 -18.66
N ARG A 15 -14.27 -5.14 -19.19
CA ARG A 15 -14.57 -3.82 -18.64
C ARG A 15 -15.12 -3.95 -17.22
N PRO A 16 -14.71 -3.07 -16.29
CA PRO A 16 -15.27 -3.05 -14.95
C PRO A 16 -16.79 -2.93 -15.00
N LYS A 17 -17.48 -3.88 -14.35
CA LYS A 17 -18.92 -3.73 -14.10
C LYS A 17 -19.06 -2.72 -12.97
N LEU A 18 -19.60 -1.54 -13.29
CA LEU A 18 -19.88 -0.47 -12.33
C LEU A 18 -21.09 -0.84 -11.45
N SER A 19 -21.02 -1.97 -10.74
CA SER A 19 -21.86 -2.23 -9.58
C SER A 19 -21.05 -1.80 -8.37
N VAL A 20 -21.38 -0.64 -7.79
CA VAL A 20 -20.86 -0.27 -6.47
C VAL A 20 -21.53 -1.19 -5.46
N THR A 21 -20.85 -2.25 -5.06
CA THR A 21 -21.18 -2.97 -3.83
C THR A 21 -20.57 -2.19 -2.68
N GLU A 22 -21.40 -1.55 -1.87
CA GLU A 22 -20.97 -1.09 -0.54
C GLU A 22 -20.61 -2.34 0.27
N THR A 23 -19.33 -2.55 0.54
CA THR A 23 -18.88 -3.66 1.37
C THR A 23 -19.07 -3.27 2.82
N GLU A 24 -20.31 -3.39 3.30
CA GLU A 24 -20.58 -3.36 4.73
C GLU A 24 -19.87 -4.54 5.40
N GLY A 25 -19.14 -4.27 6.50
CA GLY A 25 -18.59 -5.32 7.35
C GLY A 25 -17.15 -5.77 7.07
N ILE A 26 -16.35 -5.00 6.28
CA ILE A 26 -14.90 -5.25 6.23
C ILE A 26 -14.35 -5.27 7.67
N PRO A 27 -13.63 -6.33 8.10
CA PRO A 27 -13.11 -6.41 9.45
C PRO A 27 -12.21 -5.21 9.77
N LEU A 28 -12.43 -4.57 10.92
CA LEU A 28 -11.63 -3.48 11.45
C LEU A 28 -10.96 -3.94 12.75
N ILE A 29 -9.65 -4.11 12.73
CA ILE A 29 -8.88 -4.71 13.82
C ILE A 29 -8.06 -3.64 14.55
N ASP A 30 -8.19 -3.57 15.87
CA ASP A 30 -7.42 -2.65 16.72
C ASP A 30 -6.09 -3.28 17.15
N LEU A 31 -4.97 -2.65 16.74
CA LEU A 31 -3.62 -3.12 17.07
C LEU A 31 -3.04 -2.46 18.34
N SER A 32 -3.80 -1.64 19.06
CA SER A 32 -3.37 -1.05 20.33
C SER A 32 -2.76 -2.06 21.32
N PRO A 33 -3.30 -3.29 21.48
CA PRO A 33 -2.70 -4.28 22.38
C PRO A 33 -1.26 -4.68 22.03
N LEU A 34 -0.81 -4.45 20.79
CA LEU A 34 0.54 -4.76 20.33
C LEU A 34 1.54 -3.60 20.58
N ASN A 35 1.07 -2.39 20.87
CA ASN A 35 1.91 -1.19 20.99
C ASN A 35 2.38 -0.88 22.43
N SER A 36 2.20 -1.80 23.39
CA SER A 36 2.70 -1.61 24.75
C SER A 36 4.23 -1.52 24.74
N SER A 37 4.76 -0.36 25.12
CA SER A 37 6.20 -0.12 25.29
C SER A 37 6.82 -0.88 26.46
N ASP A 38 5.98 -1.34 27.39
CA ASP A 38 6.40 -2.16 28.52
C ASP A 38 6.33 -3.64 28.11
N ASN A 39 7.35 -4.42 28.49
CA ASN A 39 7.47 -5.88 28.26
C ASN A 39 6.37 -6.74 28.94
N ILE A 40 5.22 -6.13 29.25
CA ILE A 40 4.04 -6.72 29.90
C ILE A 40 2.84 -6.57 28.96
N SER A 41 3.01 -6.88 27.68
CA SER A 41 1.84 -7.09 26.82
C SER A 41 1.10 -8.33 27.32
N ASP A 42 -0.17 -8.21 27.68
CA ASP A 42 -1.00 -9.34 28.10
C ASP A 42 -1.01 -10.40 26.98
N PRO A 43 -0.45 -11.60 27.21
CA PRO A 43 -0.41 -12.65 26.18
C PRO A 43 -1.79 -13.00 25.62
N LYS A 44 -2.84 -12.89 26.44
CA LYS A 44 -4.23 -13.13 25.99
C LYS A 44 -4.71 -12.06 25.03
N ALA A 45 -4.29 -10.81 25.21
CA ALA A 45 -4.66 -9.72 24.31
C ALA A 45 -3.97 -9.88 22.95
N ILE A 46 -2.69 -10.26 22.93
CA ILE A 46 -1.96 -10.58 21.70
C ILE A 46 -2.63 -11.76 20.98
N GLU A 47 -2.94 -12.84 21.69
CA GLU A 47 -3.64 -14.00 21.13
C GLU A 47 -5.01 -13.61 20.55
N GLY A 48 -5.72 -12.70 21.22
CA GLY A 48 -6.97 -12.14 20.73
C GLY A 48 -6.83 -11.46 19.36
N VAL A 49 -5.88 -10.52 19.24
CA VAL A 49 -5.60 -9.81 17.98
C VAL A 49 -5.15 -10.78 16.89
N ALA A 50 -4.25 -11.72 17.21
CA ALA A 50 -3.78 -12.72 16.24
C ALA A 50 -4.93 -13.59 15.71
N ARG A 51 -5.88 -13.97 16.57
CA ARG A 51 -7.08 -14.71 16.18
C ARG A 51 -8.01 -13.89 15.28
N GLU A 52 -8.20 -12.60 15.57
CA GLU A 52 -8.99 -11.70 14.71
C GLU A 52 -8.38 -11.59 13.31
N ILE A 53 -7.07 -11.39 13.22
CA ILE A 53 -6.34 -11.36 11.95
C ILE A 53 -6.51 -12.70 11.21
N GLY A 54 -6.32 -13.82 11.89
CA GLY A 54 -6.49 -15.15 11.30
C GLY A 54 -7.90 -15.38 10.73
N ASN A 55 -8.93 -14.96 11.46
CA ASN A 55 -10.32 -15.04 11.00
C ASN A 55 -10.57 -14.12 9.80
N ALA A 56 -10.08 -12.88 9.83
CA ALA A 56 -10.24 -11.95 8.71
C ALA A 56 -9.54 -12.46 7.44
N CYS A 57 -8.32 -12.98 7.55
CA CYS A 57 -7.61 -13.63 6.44
C CYS A 57 -8.40 -14.81 5.86
N LYS A 58 -9.00 -15.64 6.71
CA LYS A 58 -9.72 -16.84 6.30
C LYS A 58 -11.06 -16.54 5.64
N GLU A 59 -11.84 -15.64 6.21
CA GLU A 59 -13.23 -15.40 5.79
C GLU A 59 -13.34 -14.27 4.75
N TRP A 60 -12.44 -13.27 4.79
CA TRP A 60 -12.46 -12.12 3.89
C TRP A 60 -11.26 -12.05 2.94
N GLY A 61 -10.07 -12.46 3.39
CA GLY A 61 -8.81 -12.23 2.66
C GLY A 61 -8.34 -10.77 2.66
N PHE A 62 -9.09 -9.87 3.34
CA PHE A 62 -8.78 -8.45 3.47
C PHE A 62 -9.38 -7.88 4.77
N PHE A 63 -8.70 -6.91 5.38
CA PHE A 63 -9.16 -6.22 6.59
C PHE A 63 -8.48 -4.84 6.72
N GLN A 64 -9.07 -3.99 7.56
CA GLN A 64 -8.52 -2.69 7.94
C GLN A 64 -7.94 -2.78 9.36
N VAL A 65 -6.92 -1.99 9.65
CA VAL A 65 -6.31 -1.89 10.99
C VAL A 65 -6.33 -0.45 11.49
N ILE A 66 -6.50 -0.29 12.80
CA ILE A 66 -6.39 1.00 13.50
C ILE A 66 -5.37 0.90 14.63
N ASN A 67 -4.90 2.06 15.09
CA ASN A 67 -3.92 2.16 16.16
C ASN A 67 -2.70 1.25 15.93
N HIS A 68 -2.18 1.23 14.70
CA HIS A 68 -1.06 0.39 14.29
C HIS A 68 0.32 0.99 14.65
N GLY A 69 0.38 2.08 15.44
CA GLY A 69 1.63 2.69 15.91
C GLY A 69 2.44 3.47 14.87
N VAL A 70 2.02 3.49 13.59
CA VAL A 70 2.71 4.25 12.53
C VAL A 70 2.20 5.68 12.49
N LEU A 71 2.98 6.60 13.06
CA LEU A 71 2.70 8.03 13.08
C LEU A 71 2.75 8.63 11.67
N LEU A 72 1.91 9.63 11.42
CA LEU A 72 1.82 10.33 10.12
C LEU A 72 3.16 10.93 9.69
N ASP A 73 3.92 11.49 10.61
CA ASP A 73 5.23 12.09 10.30
C ASP A 73 6.24 11.05 9.80
N LYS A 74 6.12 9.79 10.23
CA LYS A 74 6.95 8.69 9.71
C LYS A 74 6.55 8.33 8.27
N LYS A 75 5.24 8.29 7.98
CA LYS A 75 4.73 8.05 6.61
C LYS A 75 5.22 9.14 5.64
N LYS A 76 5.16 10.41 6.07
CA LYS A 76 5.58 11.55 5.23
C LYS A 76 7.06 11.55 4.87
N LYS A 77 7.94 10.96 5.69
CA LYS A 77 9.38 10.87 5.40
C LYS A 77 9.70 9.98 4.21
N ILE A 78 8.81 9.04 3.89
CA ILE A 78 8.98 8.07 2.80
C ILE A 78 7.98 8.36 1.66
N THR A 79 7.61 9.64 1.50
CA THR A 79 6.67 10.07 0.44
C THR A 79 7.31 9.90 -0.92
N ARG A 80 6.54 9.40 -1.88
CA ARG A 80 6.98 9.30 -3.27
C ARG A 80 7.23 10.67 -3.88
N ASP A 81 8.20 10.71 -4.77
CA ASP A 81 8.49 11.87 -5.61
C ASP A 81 8.91 11.40 -7.02
N GLU A 82 9.29 12.34 -7.88
CA GLU A 82 9.72 12.04 -9.26
C GLU A 82 10.95 11.12 -9.33
N LYS A 83 11.74 11.03 -8.24
CA LYS A 83 12.96 10.22 -8.14
C LYS A 83 12.71 8.90 -7.39
N SER A 84 11.67 8.85 -6.56
CA SER A 84 11.34 7.71 -5.72
C SER A 84 9.89 7.30 -5.93
N LEU A 85 9.71 6.28 -6.77
CA LEU A 85 8.40 5.81 -7.22
C LEU A 85 7.69 4.89 -6.22
N PHE A 86 8.39 4.43 -5.20
CA PHE A 86 7.85 3.60 -4.11
C PHE A 86 7.86 4.40 -2.82
N GLY A 87 6.85 4.18 -1.97
CA GLY A 87 6.67 4.95 -0.74
C GLY A 87 5.22 5.32 -0.48
N TYR A 88 5.02 6.30 0.40
CA TYR A 88 3.73 6.82 0.80
C TYR A 88 3.18 7.82 -0.23
N TYR A 89 1.88 7.74 -0.52
CA TYR A 89 1.17 8.68 -1.37
C TYR A 89 -0.30 8.77 -0.94
N ASP A 90 -0.79 10.00 -0.72
CA ASP A 90 -2.13 10.29 -0.20
C ASP A 90 -2.90 11.30 -1.08
N THR A 91 -2.38 11.59 -2.28
CA THR A 91 -2.97 12.58 -3.20
C THR A 91 -3.53 11.96 -4.50
N GLU A 92 -3.82 10.65 -4.47
CA GLU A 92 -4.54 9.99 -5.57
C GLU A 92 -5.92 10.63 -5.78
N HIS A 93 -6.36 10.65 -7.04
CA HIS A 93 -7.67 11.13 -7.42
C HIS A 93 -8.47 10.00 -8.05
N THR A 94 -9.62 9.68 -7.46
CA THR A 94 -10.61 8.79 -8.06
C THR A 94 -11.75 9.65 -8.59
N LYS A 95 -11.97 9.62 -9.92
CA LYS A 95 -13.01 10.42 -10.60
C LYS A 95 -12.91 11.93 -10.31
N ASN A 96 -11.70 12.49 -10.40
CA ASN A 96 -11.38 13.91 -10.15
C ASN A 96 -11.64 14.40 -8.71
N VAL A 97 -11.89 13.50 -7.77
CA VAL A 97 -12.00 13.81 -6.34
C VAL A 97 -10.84 13.12 -5.64
N ARG A 98 -10.19 13.83 -4.70
CA ARG A 98 -9.13 13.25 -3.89
C ARG A 98 -9.66 12.00 -3.18
N ASP A 99 -8.98 10.89 -3.40
CA ASP A 99 -9.32 9.61 -2.79
C ASP A 99 -9.06 9.69 -1.27
N TRP A 100 -9.85 8.96 -0.49
CA TRP A 100 -9.59 8.77 0.95
C TRP A 100 -8.56 7.67 1.21
N LYS A 101 -8.21 6.92 0.16
CA LYS A 101 -7.16 5.92 0.19
C LYS A 101 -5.78 6.57 0.32
N GLU A 102 -5.02 6.09 1.30
CA GLU A 102 -3.58 6.28 1.36
C GLU A 102 -2.89 5.02 0.85
N VAL A 103 -1.81 5.16 0.07
CA VAL A 103 -1.06 4.02 -0.49
C VAL A 103 0.37 4.04 0.04
N PHE A 104 0.88 2.85 0.40
CA PHE A 104 2.29 2.62 0.65
C PHE A 104 2.75 1.41 -0.16
N ASP A 105 3.62 1.65 -1.15
CA ASP A 105 4.18 0.57 -1.98
C ASP A 105 5.68 0.44 -1.71
N PHE A 106 6.17 -0.79 -1.84
CA PHE A 106 7.58 -1.15 -1.77
C PHE A 106 7.86 -2.27 -2.78
N ALA A 107 9.10 -2.32 -3.27
CA ALA A 107 9.63 -3.36 -4.14
C ALA A 107 10.37 -4.45 -3.33
N VAL A 108 10.88 -5.47 -4.01
CA VAL A 108 11.81 -6.43 -3.40
C VAL A 108 13.10 -5.72 -2.92
N GLU A 109 13.83 -6.36 -2.02
CA GLU A 109 15.07 -5.82 -1.45
C GLU A 109 16.12 -5.55 -2.55
N GLU A 110 16.18 -6.45 -3.54
CA GLU A 110 17.02 -6.27 -4.71
C GLU A 110 16.54 -5.07 -5.55
N PRO A 111 17.43 -4.13 -5.88
CA PRO A 111 17.05 -2.95 -6.64
C PRO A 111 16.49 -3.31 -8.01
N MET A 112 15.32 -2.77 -8.33
CA MET A 112 14.69 -2.98 -9.63
C MET A 112 15.43 -2.16 -10.69
N LEU A 113 15.97 -2.84 -11.71
CA LEU A 113 16.59 -2.20 -12.87
C LEU A 113 15.51 -1.91 -13.90
N MET A 114 15.39 -0.65 -14.27
CA MET A 114 14.41 -0.16 -15.24
C MET A 114 15.13 0.62 -16.34
N PRO A 115 14.67 0.57 -17.59
CA PRO A 115 15.14 1.49 -18.62
C PRO A 115 14.97 2.94 -18.14
N ALA A 116 15.99 3.76 -18.31
CA ALA A 116 15.95 5.19 -17.94
C ALA A 116 14.97 5.98 -18.83
N SER A 117 14.65 5.46 -20.02
CA SER A 117 13.81 6.07 -21.03
C SER A 117 12.89 5.05 -21.70
N LEU A 118 11.83 5.55 -22.34
CA LEU A 118 10.97 4.76 -23.23
C LEU A 118 11.56 4.62 -24.65
N ASP A 119 12.68 5.31 -24.94
CA ASP A 119 13.40 5.18 -26.21
C ASP A 119 14.11 3.82 -26.26
N PRO A 120 13.76 2.91 -27.20
CA PRO A 120 14.37 1.59 -27.30
C PRO A 120 15.86 1.62 -27.69
N GLU A 121 16.38 2.72 -28.22
CA GLU A 121 17.81 2.89 -28.53
C GLU A 121 18.63 3.36 -27.31
N ASP A 122 17.95 3.90 -26.30
CA ASP A 122 18.57 4.28 -25.02
C ASP A 122 18.78 3.04 -24.15
N LYS A 123 20.04 2.76 -23.83
CA LYS A 123 20.47 1.60 -23.03
C LYS A 123 20.79 1.98 -21.59
N GLU A 124 20.57 3.23 -21.20
CA GLU A 124 20.75 3.64 -19.81
C GLU A 124 19.72 2.96 -18.91
N GLU A 125 20.19 2.46 -17.78
CA GLU A 125 19.35 1.85 -16.75
C GLU A 125 19.27 2.77 -15.53
N THR A 126 18.06 2.96 -15.02
CA THR A 126 17.81 3.54 -13.71
C THR A 126 17.58 2.44 -12.69
N LYS A 127 18.11 2.65 -11.49
CA LYS A 127 17.96 1.76 -10.35
C LYS A 127 16.89 2.31 -9.42
N TRP A 128 15.83 1.55 -9.18
CA TRP A 128 14.82 1.89 -8.18
C TRP A 128 15.07 1.11 -6.90
N THR A 129 15.01 1.81 -5.77
CA THR A 129 15.22 1.26 -4.43
C THR A 129 14.09 1.71 -3.50
N ASN A 130 13.79 0.89 -2.50
CA ASN A 130 12.82 1.24 -1.47
C ASN A 130 13.32 2.38 -0.57
N GLN A 131 12.39 3.20 -0.11
CA GLN A 131 12.62 4.14 0.99
C GLN A 131 12.24 3.46 2.31
N TRP A 132 13.22 2.86 2.97
CA TRP A 132 13.02 2.25 4.28
C TRP A 132 13.12 3.28 5.41
N PRO A 133 12.25 3.20 6.44
CA PRO A 133 12.37 4.07 7.60
C PRO A 133 13.70 3.83 8.34
N GLU A 134 14.15 4.80 9.14
CA GLU A 134 15.36 4.65 9.96
C GLU A 134 15.23 3.58 11.05
N TYR A 135 14.01 3.34 11.50
CA TYR A 135 13.67 2.37 12.54
C TYR A 135 12.31 1.74 12.24
N PRO A 136 12.15 0.42 12.45
CA PRO A 136 13.18 -0.52 12.94
C PRO A 136 14.20 -0.91 11.85
N PRO A 137 15.50 -1.10 12.19
CA PRO A 137 16.57 -1.31 11.21
C PRO A 137 16.45 -2.61 10.43
N GLU A 138 15.70 -3.59 10.94
CA GLU A 138 15.45 -4.89 10.31
C GLU A 138 14.60 -4.80 9.04
N LEU A 139 14.04 -3.61 8.74
CA LEU A 139 13.33 -3.34 7.49
C LEU A 139 14.27 -2.95 6.34
N ARG A 140 15.57 -2.78 6.56
CA ARG A 140 16.54 -2.40 5.52
C ARG A 140 17.26 -3.57 4.90
#